data_AF-A0A438DJP8-F1
#
_entry.id   AF-A0A438DJP8-F1
#
_cell.length_a   1.000
_cell.length_b   1.000
_cell.length_c   1.000
_cell.angle_alpha   90.00
_cell.angle_beta   90.00
_cell.angle_gamma   90.00
#
_symmetry.space_group_name_H-M   'P 1'
#
loop_
_entity.id
_entity.type
_entity.pdbx_description
1 polymer ?
#
loop_
_entity_poly.entity_id
_entity_poly.type
_entity_poly.pdbx_seq_one_letter_code
_entity_poly.pdbx_strand_id
1 'polypeptide(L)'
;MLEVLKHVKISIPFLDMIKKVVAYMKFLKNLCMVKRRIKLGKKAFLTEQVNAIIENKALIKYKDPSYPTISVQIGDSFMERALLDLGASVNLLPYSIYKQVGLGEFRLLPLHSP
;
A
#
# COMPACT_ATOMS: atom_id res chain seq x y z
N MET A 1 14.16 38.59 -33.37
CA MET A 1 14.15 37.10 -33.44
C MET A 1 14.42 36.42 -32.09
N LEU A 2 15.43 36.85 -31.33
CA LEU A 2 15.74 36.29 -30.00
C LEU A 2 14.64 36.56 -28.93
N GLU A 3 13.95 37.69 -28.99
CA GLU A 3 12.82 38.01 -28.09
C GLU A 3 11.61 37.12 -28.30
N VAL A 4 11.31 36.77 -29.56
CA VAL A 4 10.21 35.85 -29.91
C VAL A 4 10.52 34.44 -29.41
N LEU A 5 11.78 34.00 -29.49
CA LEU A 5 12.23 32.72 -28.95
C LEU A 5 12.19 32.67 -27.42
N LYS A 6 12.52 33.77 -26.72
CA LYS A 6 12.32 33.86 -25.26
C LYS A 6 10.85 33.75 -24.89
N HIS A 7 9.94 34.37 -25.64
CA HIS A 7 8.50 34.28 -25.39
C HIS A 7 7.95 32.85 -25.63
N VAL A 8 8.30 32.23 -26.76
CA VAL A 8 7.86 30.86 -27.10
C VAL A 8 8.38 29.84 -26.09
N LYS A 9 9.66 29.97 -25.70
CA LYS A 9 10.31 29.07 -24.74
C LYS A 9 10.01 29.40 -23.28
N ILE A 10 9.34 30.51 -22.96
CA ILE A 10 8.77 30.76 -21.63
C ILE A 10 7.31 30.27 -21.61
N SER A 11 6.51 30.55 -22.65
CA SER A 11 5.14 30.08 -22.75
C SER A 11 5.03 28.55 -22.73
N ILE A 12 5.87 27.81 -23.48
CA ILE A 12 5.76 26.35 -23.55
C ILE A 12 6.10 25.67 -22.20
N PRO A 13 7.28 25.90 -21.59
CA PRO A 13 7.61 25.32 -20.28
C PRO A 13 6.69 25.80 -19.16
N PHE A 14 6.20 27.05 -19.21
CA PHE A 14 5.24 27.56 -18.24
C PHE A 14 3.89 26.84 -18.35
N LEU A 15 3.37 26.66 -19.57
CA LEU A 15 2.14 25.89 -19.82
C LEU A 15 2.29 24.43 -19.37
N ASP A 16 3.43 23.80 -19.64
CA ASP A 16 3.69 22.43 -19.20
C ASP A 16 3.82 22.32 -17.68
N MET A 17 4.41 23.33 -17.02
CA MET A 17 4.44 23.41 -15.56
C MET A 17 3.03 23.57 -14.98
N ILE A 18 2.19 24.43 -15.55
CA ILE A 18 0.78 24.58 -15.15
C ILE A 18 0.03 23.26 -15.32
N LYS A 19 0.18 22.57 -16.45
CA LYS A 19 -0.45 21.25 -16.67
C LYS A 19 -0.04 20.24 -15.61
N LYS A 20 1.24 20.20 -15.22
CA LYS A 20 1.73 19.32 -14.14
C LYS A 20 1.10 19.67 -12.80
N VAL A 21 1.02 20.95 -12.45
CA VAL A 21 0.38 21.42 -11.21
C VAL A 21 -1.11 21.06 -11.17
N VAL A 22 -1.83 21.25 -12.29
CA VAL A 22 -3.24 20.87 -12.42
C VAL A 22 -3.43 19.35 -12.29
N ALA A 23 -2.58 18.56 -12.95
CA ALA A 23 -2.60 17.10 -12.85
C ALA A 23 -2.34 16.62 -11.41
N TYR A 24 -1.35 17.21 -10.74
CA TYR A 24 -1.04 16.92 -9.34
C TYR A 24 -2.20 17.28 -8.40
N MET A 25 -2.83 18.45 -8.59
CA MET A 25 -4.03 18.83 -7.83
C MET A 25 -5.16 17.82 -8.01
N LYS A 26 -5.40 17.36 -9.24
CA LYS A 26 -6.43 16.36 -9.55
C LYS A 26 -6.13 15.03 -8.84
N PHE A 27 -4.86 14.61 -8.85
CA PHE A 27 -4.41 13.41 -8.13
C PHE A 27 -4.63 13.53 -6.62
N LEU A 28 -4.20 14.64 -6.00
CA LEU A 28 -4.40 14.89 -4.57
C LEU A 28 -5.89 14.90 -4.20
N LYS A 29 -6.73 15.55 -5.00
CA LYS A 29 -8.19 15.57 -4.79
C LYS A 29 -8.77 14.17 -4.83
N ASN A 30 -8.37 13.35 -5.79
CA ASN A 30 -8.81 11.96 -5.90
C ASN A 30 -8.37 11.13 -4.69
N LEU A 31 -7.11 11.26 -4.27
CA LEU A 31 -6.59 10.56 -3.10
C LEU A 31 -7.37 10.92 -1.83
N CYS A 32 -7.63 12.21 -1.61
CA CYS A 32 -8.44 12.69 -0.50
C CYS A 32 -9.87 12.16 -0.53
N MET A 33 -10.48 12.07 -1.72
CA MET A 33 -11.83 11.52 -1.89
C MET A 33 -11.88 10.03 -1.58
N VAL A 34 -10.90 9.24 -2.05
CA VAL A 34 -10.78 7.81 -1.74
C VAL A 34 -10.61 7.61 -0.24
N LYS A 35 -9.70 8.36 0.40
CA LYS A 35 -9.49 8.32 1.86
C LYS A 35 -10.78 8.62 2.64
N ARG A 36 -11.56 9.61 2.20
CA ARG A 36 -12.87 9.94 2.81
C ARG A 36 -13.88 8.81 2.64
N ARG A 37 -14.01 8.22 1.44
CA ARG A 37 -14.93 7.10 1.18
C ARG A 37 -14.60 5.89 2.06
N ILE A 38 -13.31 5.53 2.17
CA ILE A 38 -12.86 4.43 3.03
C ILE A 38 -13.23 4.71 4.49
N LYS A 39 -12.97 5.94 4.98
CA LYS A 39 -13.31 6.32 6.37
C LYS A 39 -14.83 6.27 6.62
N LEU A 40 -15.63 6.76 5.68
CA LEU A 40 -17.09 6.72 5.78
C LEU A 40 -17.63 5.28 5.76
N GLY A 41 -17.11 4.42 4.88
CA GLY A 41 -17.47 3.00 4.82
C GLY A 41 -17.15 2.26 6.12
N LYS A 42 -15.97 2.50 6.69
CA LYS A 42 -15.61 1.95 8.03
C LYS A 42 -16.57 2.43 9.12
N LYS A 43 -16.94 3.72 9.12
CA LYS A 43 -17.89 4.26 10.11
C LYS A 43 -19.28 3.65 9.94
N ALA A 44 -19.78 3.56 8.72
CA ALA A 44 -21.09 2.96 8.42
C ALA A 44 -21.14 1.49 8.86
N PHE A 45 -20.10 0.71 8.54
CA PHE A 45 -19.98 -0.68 8.99
C PHE A 45 -19.99 -0.81 10.52
N LEU A 46 -19.23 0.03 11.23
CA LEU A 46 -19.23 0.02 12.69
C LEU A 46 -20.61 0.41 13.27
N THR A 47 -21.28 1.41 12.68
CA THR A 47 -22.63 1.81 13.11
C THR A 47 -23.64 0.69 12.89
N GLU A 48 -23.57 -0.03 11.77
CA GLU A 48 -24.42 -1.18 11.50
C GLU A 48 -24.17 -2.33 12.49
N GLN A 49 -22.90 -2.63 12.79
CA GLN A 49 -22.54 -3.62 13.81
C GLN A 49 -23.07 -3.24 15.20
N VAL A 50 -22.95 -1.97 15.60
CA VAL A 50 -23.49 -1.49 16.88
C VAL A 50 -25.01 -1.57 16.92
N ASN A 51 -25.70 -1.20 15.83
CA ASN A 51 -27.15 -1.35 15.74
C ASN A 51 -27.59 -2.82 15.83
N ALA A 52 -26.86 -3.74 15.18
CA ALA A 52 -27.15 -5.18 15.27
C ALA A 52 -27.02 -5.71 16.71
N ILE A 53 -26.04 -5.22 17.48
CA ILE A 53 -25.88 -5.54 18.91
C ILE A 53 -27.08 -5.04 19.71
N ILE A 54 -27.50 -3.79 19.52
CA ILE A 54 -28.63 -3.18 20.23
C ILE A 54 -29.94 -3.91 19.91
N GLU A 55 -30.13 -4.30 18.65
CA GLU A 55 -31.30 -5.06 18.20
C GLU A 55 -31.23 -6.56 18.56
N ASN A 56 -30.17 -6.98 19.27
CA ASN A 56 -29.92 -8.38 19.66
C ASN A 56 -30.02 -9.36 18.48
N LYS A 57 -29.68 -8.88 17.28
CA LYS A 57 -29.61 -9.70 16.07
C LYS A 57 -28.35 -10.54 16.16
N ALA A 58 -28.45 -11.79 15.71
CA ALA A 58 -27.28 -12.66 15.63
C ALA A 58 -26.20 -11.98 14.76
N LEU A 59 -25.09 -11.62 15.39
CA LEU A 59 -23.95 -11.07 14.67
C LEU A 59 -23.48 -12.12 13.66
N ILE A 60 -23.35 -11.72 12.40
CA ILE A 60 -22.68 -12.53 11.40
C ILE A 60 -21.23 -12.63 11.87
N LYS A 61 -20.87 -13.75 12.50
CA LYS A 61 -19.46 -14.09 12.75
C LYS A 61 -18.81 -14.21 11.38
N TYR A 62 -18.16 -13.14 10.95
CA TYR A 62 -17.22 -13.21 9.84
C TYR A 62 -16.19 -14.24 10.26
N LYS A 63 -16.04 -15.31 9.47
CA LYS A 63 -14.98 -16.30 9.67
C LYS A 63 -13.69 -15.52 9.84
N ASP A 64 -12.91 -15.84 10.87
CA ASP A 64 -11.55 -15.36 10.92
C ASP A 64 -10.94 -15.62 9.54
N PRO A 65 -10.37 -14.60 8.88
CA PRO A 65 -9.57 -14.83 7.70
C PRO A 65 -8.38 -15.63 8.21
N SER A 66 -8.52 -16.96 8.18
CA SER A 66 -7.47 -17.93 8.48
C SER A 66 -6.16 -17.36 7.97
N TYR A 67 -5.21 -17.09 8.88
CA TYR A 67 -3.89 -16.51 8.62
C TYR A 67 -3.82 -15.66 7.34
N PRO A 68 -3.99 -14.32 7.42
CA PRO A 68 -4.07 -13.48 6.23
C PRO A 68 -2.81 -13.70 5.37
N THR A 69 -3.02 -14.10 4.12
CA THR A 69 -1.95 -14.34 3.15
C THR A 69 -2.04 -13.34 2.00
N ILE A 70 -0.87 -12.93 1.50
CA ILE A 70 -0.73 -12.02 0.36
C ILE A 70 0.23 -12.63 -0.67
N SER A 71 0.10 -12.23 -1.93
CA SER A 71 1.09 -12.54 -2.95
C SER A 71 2.26 -11.56 -2.88
N VAL A 72 3.48 -12.06 -3.04
CA VAL A 72 4.72 -11.27 -2.93
C VAL A 72 5.66 -11.67 -4.06
N GLN A 73 6.33 -10.68 -4.66
CA GLN A 73 7.40 -10.89 -5.63
C GLN A 73 8.70 -10.33 -5.05
N ILE A 74 9.75 -11.17 -4.99
CA ILE A 74 11.10 -10.81 -4.52
C ILE A 74 12.06 -11.09 -5.67
N GLY A 75 12.60 -10.04 -6.30
CA GLY A 75 13.33 -10.19 -7.55
C GLY A 75 12.46 -10.88 -8.60
N ASP A 76 12.97 -11.98 -9.17
CA ASP A 76 12.24 -12.82 -10.13
C ASP A 76 11.46 -13.97 -9.48
N SER A 77 11.51 -14.12 -8.16
CA SER A 77 10.77 -15.18 -7.44
C SER A 77 9.39 -14.69 -7.02
N PHE A 78 8.36 -15.46 -7.34
CA PHE A 78 6.97 -15.19 -6.98
C PHE A 78 6.46 -16.15 -5.90
N MET A 79 5.83 -15.61 -4.86
CA MET A 79 5.17 -16.35 -3.79
C MET A 79 3.70 -15.98 -3.75
N GLU A 80 2.81 -16.95 -4.00
CA GLU A 80 1.37 -16.70 -4.02
C GLU A 80 0.78 -16.46 -2.62
N ARG A 81 1.38 -17.09 -1.59
CA ARG A 81 0.83 -17.14 -0.23
C ARG A 81 1.89 -16.86 0.84
N ALA A 82 2.28 -15.60 0.99
CA ALA A 82 3.10 -15.14 2.11
C ALA A 82 2.21 -14.72 3.28
N LEU A 83 2.56 -15.12 4.50
CA LEU A 83 1.83 -14.74 5.71
C LEU A 83 1.99 -13.23 5.98
N LEU A 84 0.89 -12.51 6.15
CA LEU A 84 0.87 -11.10 6.53
C LEU A 84 0.68 -10.99 8.05
N ASP A 85 1.80 -10.93 8.77
CA ASP A 85 1.79 -10.60 10.20
C ASP A 85 2.13 -9.13 10.41
N LEU A 86 1.10 -8.31 10.69
CA LEU A 86 1.27 -6.88 10.99
C LEU A 86 1.86 -6.63 12.39
N GLY A 87 1.95 -7.65 13.25
CA GLY A 87 2.58 -7.59 14.56
C GLY A 87 4.06 -7.99 14.57
N ALA A 88 4.55 -8.61 13.49
CA ALA A 88 5.96 -8.99 13.38
C ALA A 88 6.84 -7.76 13.09
N SER A 89 7.92 -7.63 13.84
CA SER A 89 8.95 -6.59 13.60
C SER A 89 9.96 -7.00 12.52
N VAL A 90 10.00 -8.28 12.15
CA VAL A 90 10.93 -8.84 11.16
C VAL A 90 10.20 -9.75 10.17
N ASN A 91 10.70 -9.79 8.93
CA ASN A 91 10.18 -10.69 7.90
C ASN A 91 10.97 -12.00 7.91
N LEU A 92 10.27 -13.13 7.97
CA LEU A 92 10.87 -14.46 7.84
C LEU A 92 10.78 -14.91 6.39
N LEU A 93 11.92 -15.28 5.81
CA LEU A 93 12.00 -15.85 4.47
C LEU A 93 12.51 -17.28 4.56
N PRO A 94 11.80 -18.30 4.04
CA PRO A 94 12.32 -19.65 3.98
C PRO A 94 13.64 -19.71 3.22
N TYR A 95 14.58 -20.52 3.71
CA TYR A 95 15.92 -20.62 3.12
C TYR A 95 15.91 -21.07 1.65
N SER A 96 14.94 -21.90 1.25
CA SER A 96 14.74 -22.30 -0.14
C SER A 96 14.49 -21.09 -1.06
N ILE A 97 13.64 -20.16 -0.63
CA ILE A 97 13.37 -18.93 -1.37
C ILE A 97 14.59 -18.03 -1.34
N TYR A 98 15.24 -17.87 -0.18
CA TYR A 98 16.47 -17.09 -0.04
C TYR A 98 17.55 -17.51 -1.05
N LYS A 99 17.76 -18.82 -1.24
CA LYS A 99 18.68 -19.33 -2.27
C LYS A 99 18.23 -18.99 -3.69
N GLN A 100 16.94 -19.09 -3.98
CA GLN A 100 16.39 -18.84 -5.31
C GLN A 100 16.52 -17.36 -5.71
N VAL A 101 16.37 -16.43 -4.76
CA VAL A 101 16.48 -14.99 -5.03
C VAL A 101 17.92 -14.47 -5.07
N GLY A 102 18.92 -15.30 -4.76
CA GLY A 102 20.33 -14.94 -4.91
C GLY A 102 20.78 -13.75 -4.04
N LEU A 103 20.25 -13.60 -2.82
CA LEU A 103 20.53 -12.46 -1.91
C LEU A 103 21.95 -12.45 -1.29
N GLY A 104 22.91 -13.17 -1.87
CA GLY A 104 24.29 -13.30 -1.38
C GLY A 104 24.49 -14.39 -0.34
N GLU A 105 25.66 -14.41 0.31
CA GLU A 105 25.95 -15.38 1.38
C GLU A 105 25.23 -15.00 2.68
N PHE A 106 24.63 -16.02 3.30
CA PHE A 106 23.96 -15.86 4.58
C PHE A 106 24.99 -15.62 5.69
N ARG A 107 25.11 -14.38 6.16
CA ARG A 107 25.88 -14.08 7.36
C ARG A 107 25.03 -14.42 8.59
N LEU A 108 25.44 -15.47 9.30
CA LEU A 108 24.99 -15.67 10.67
C LEU A 108 25.46 -14.47 11.49
N LEU A 109 24.52 -13.64 11.93
CA LEU A 109 24.82 -12.73 13.03
C LEU A 109 25.21 -13.59 14.23
N PRO A 110 26.25 -13.23 15.00
CA PRO A 110 26.61 -13.99 16.19
C PRO A 110 25.37 -14.13 17.06
N LEU A 111 24.94 -15.38 17.30
CA LEU A 111 23.97 -15.65 18.33
C LEU A 111 24.62 -15.24 19.65
N HIS A 112 24.31 -14.03 20.13
CA HIS A 112 24.51 -13.74 21.53
C HIS A 112 23.63 -14.74 22.30
N SER A 113 24.30 -15.73 22.90
CA SER A 113 23.70 -16.61 23.88
C SER A 113 23.23 -15.75 25.07
N PRO A 114 22.11 -16.11 25.72
CA PRO A 114 21.55 -15.34 26.83
C PRO A 114 22.51 -15.20 28.02
#